data_AF-R6SRG6-F1
#
_entry.id   AF-R6SRG6-F1
#
_cell.length_a   1.000
_cell.length_b   1.000
_cell.length_c   1.000
_cell.angle_alpha   90.00
_cell.angle_beta   90.00
_cell.angle_gamma   90.00
#
_symmetry.space_group_name_H-M   'P 1'
#
loop_
_entity.id
_entity.type
_entity.pdbx_description
1 polymer ?
#
loop_
_entity_poly.entity_id
_entity_poly.type
_entity_poly.pdbx_seq_one_letter_code
_entity_poly.pdbx_strand_id
1 'polypeptide(L)'
;MILSAVQPILDYARELMGEGGMASYGEVALRALGIALLTHICACICRDCGENTIATMTEVGGKVAILLLCLPLLREIVQGISEFI
;
A
#
# COMPACT_ATOMS: atom_id res chain seq x y z
N MET A 1 25.74 3.25 2.21
CA MET A 1 25.29 3.27 0.80
C MET A 1 23.79 3.04 0.65
N ILE A 2 23.20 2.01 1.28
CA ILE A 2 21.73 1.83 1.28
C ILE A 2 21.04 2.90 2.15
N LEU A 3 21.62 3.24 3.31
CA LEU A 3 21.05 4.23 4.23
C LEU A 3 20.88 5.64 3.60
N SER A 4 21.83 6.06 2.77
CA SER A 4 21.78 7.34 2.04
C SER A 4 20.75 7.34 0.90
N ALA A 5 20.39 6.18 0.35
CA ALA A 5 19.34 6.06 -0.67
C ALA A 5 17.93 6.03 -0.04
N VAL A 6 17.82 5.54 1.20
CA VAL A 6 16.55 5.44 1.95
C VAL A 6 16.21 6.77 2.64
N GLN A 7 17.20 7.60 2.96
CA GLN A 7 17.02 8.91 3.60
C GLN A 7 15.99 9.83 2.90
N PRO A 8 16.07 10.09 1.58
CA PRO A 8 15.09 10.94 0.91
C PRO A 8 13.66 10.35 0.91
N ILE A 9 13.53 9.03 0.94
CA ILE A 9 12.22 8.35 1.05
C ILE A 9 11.64 8.54 2.45
N LEU A 10 12.49 8.46 3.49
CA LEU A 10 12.08 8.70 4.87
C LEU A 10 11.70 10.16 5.10
N ASP A 11 12.43 11.10 4.51
CA ASP A 11 12.14 12.53 4.61
C ASP A 11 10.82 12.85 3.89
N TYR A 12 10.60 12.31 2.67
CA TYR A 12 9.33 12.46 1.95
C TYR A 12 8.14 11.82 2.71
N ALA A 13 8.36 10.65 3.33
CA ALA A 13 7.34 10.01 4.15
C ALA A 13 7.02 10.84 5.40
N ARG A 14 8.03 11.44 6.05
CA ARG A 14 7.84 12.33 7.20
C ARG A 14 7.18 13.64 6.82
N GLU A 15 7.46 14.18 5.65
CA GLU A 15 6.84 15.39 5.12
C GLU A 15 5.36 15.14 4.81
N LEU A 16 5.02 14.00 4.17
CA LEU A 16 3.63 13.57 3.98
C LEU A 16 2.86 13.36 5.29
N MET A 17 3.56 12.91 6.34
CA MET A 17 2.98 12.70 7.67
C MET A 17 2.97 13.97 8.53
N GLY A 18 3.77 14.99 8.18
CA GLY A 18 4.19 16.06 9.07
C GLY A 18 3.32 17.30 9.07
N GLU A 19 2.83 17.75 7.92
CA GLU A 19 2.04 18.99 7.86
C GLU A 19 0.93 18.89 6.81
N GLY A 20 -0.32 18.93 7.27
CA GLY A 20 -1.47 19.17 6.40
C GLY A 20 -2.40 17.97 6.21
N GLY A 21 -3.11 17.52 7.25
CA GLY A 21 -4.35 16.71 7.13
C GLY A 21 -4.24 15.32 6.44
N MET A 22 -3.11 14.98 5.84
CA MET A 22 -2.90 13.79 5.00
C MET A 22 -2.43 12.57 5.80
N ALA A 23 -2.41 12.63 7.13
CA ALA A 23 -2.05 11.50 7.99
C ALA A 23 -2.88 10.24 7.68
N SER A 24 -4.16 10.42 7.30
CA SER A 24 -5.04 9.32 6.89
C SER A 24 -4.60 8.67 5.57
N TYR A 25 -4.18 9.47 4.59
CA TYR A 25 -3.69 8.98 3.29
C TYR A 25 -2.35 8.25 3.44
N GLY A 26 -1.46 8.79 4.29
CA GLY A 26 -0.20 8.13 4.65
C GLY A 26 -0.40 6.80 5.38
N GLU A 27 -1.38 6.72 6.30
CA GLU A 27 -1.74 5.46 6.96
C GLU A 27 -2.21 4.40 5.95
N VAL A 28 -3.10 4.78 5.02
CA VAL A 28 -3.60 3.87 3.98
C VAL A 28 -2.47 3.40 3.07
N ALA A 29 -1.58 4.30 2.66
CA ALA A 29 -0.41 3.96 1.85
C ALA A 29 0.49 2.94 2.58
N LEU A 30 0.79 3.18 3.87
CA LEU A 30 1.62 2.28 4.67
C LEU A 30 0.97 0.91 4.86
N ARG A 31 -0.35 0.87 5.10
CA ARG A 31 -1.13 -0.38 5.17
C ARG A 31 -1.09 -1.15 3.85
N ALA A 32 -1.32 -0.48 2.72
CA ALA A 32 -1.25 -1.10 1.39
C ALA A 32 0.15 -1.71 1.12
N LEU A 33 1.20 -0.98 1.50
CA LEU A 33 2.60 -1.42 1.36
C LEU A 33 2.87 -2.65 2.24
N GLY A 34 2.35 -2.66 3.47
CA GLY A 34 2.40 -3.83 4.36
C GLY A 34 1.70 -5.06 3.77
N ILE A 35 0.50 -4.91 3.21
CA ILE A 35 -0.23 -6.00 2.55
C ILE A 35 0.56 -6.52 1.35
N ALA A 36 1.10 -5.64 0.51
CA ALA A 36 1.89 -6.00 -0.66
C ALA A 36 3.15 -6.81 -0.26
N LEU A 37 3.89 -6.35 0.75
CA LEU A 37 5.10 -7.02 1.20
C LEU A 37 4.80 -8.41 1.77
N LEU A 38 3.81 -8.51 2.67
CA LEU A 38 3.44 -9.78 3.30
C LEU A 38 2.96 -10.80 2.27
N THR A 39 2.06 -10.38 1.38
CA THR A 39 1.50 -11.27 0.34
C THR A 39 2.57 -11.75 -0.63
N HIS A 40 3.54 -10.90 -0.97
CA HIS A 40 4.65 -11.29 -1.83
C HIS A 40 5.61 -12.27 -1.14
N ILE A 41 5.91 -12.08 0.14
CA ILE A 41 6.71 -13.02 0.93
C ILE A 41 5.98 -14.38 1.03
N CYS A 42 4.69 -14.40 1.36
CA CYS A 42 3.90 -15.62 1.41
C CYS A 42 3.88 -16.34 0.06
N ALA A 43 3.69 -15.61 -1.05
CA ALA A 43 3.70 -16.20 -2.38
C ALA A 43 5.06 -16.78 -2.76
N CYS A 44 6.18 -16.13 -2.40
CA CYS A 44 7.51 -16.69 -2.58
C CYS A 44 7.69 -18.00 -1.79
N ILE A 45 7.26 -18.05 -0.53
CA ILE A 45 7.32 -19.29 0.27
C ILE A 45 6.49 -20.40 -0.40
N CYS A 46 5.27 -20.10 -0.87
CA CYS A 46 4.45 -21.07 -1.59
C CYS A 46 5.12 -21.58 -2.89
N ARG A 47 5.79 -20.69 -3.64
CA ARG A 47 6.56 -21.09 -4.84
C ARG A 47 7.74 -21.99 -4.49
N ASP A 48 8.46 -21.69 -3.41
CA ASP A 48 9.60 -22.48 -2.96
C ASP A 48 9.16 -23.88 -2.49
N CYS A 49 7.93 -24.03 -2.00
CA CYS A 49 7.32 -25.32 -1.72
C CYS A 49 6.81 -26.07 -2.96
N GLY A 50 6.92 -25.49 -4.16
CA GLY A 50 6.40 -26.06 -5.42
C GLY A 50 4.93 -25.74 -5.71
N GLU A 51 4.24 -25.01 -4.81
CA GLU A 51 2.81 -24.68 -4.88
C GLU A 51 2.54 -23.38 -5.66
N ASN A 52 2.86 -23.38 -6.96
CA ASN A 52 2.72 -22.20 -7.82
C ASN A 52 1.27 -21.69 -7.90
N THR A 53 0.28 -22.58 -7.96
CA THR A 53 -1.14 -22.20 -8.04
C THR A 53 -1.57 -21.41 -6.80
N ILE A 54 -1.17 -21.87 -5.60
CA ILE A 54 -1.50 -21.22 -4.33
C ILE A 54 -0.76 -19.88 -4.20
N ALA A 55 0.50 -19.82 -4.65
CA ALA A 55 1.26 -18.58 -4.70
C ALA A 55 0.56 -17.51 -5.55
N THR A 56 0.10 -17.87 -6.75
CA THR A 56 -0.62 -16.94 -7.64
C THR A 56 -1.95 -16.49 -7.03
N MET A 57 -2.72 -17.42 -6.42
CA MET A 57 -3.96 -17.04 -5.74
C MET A 57 -3.70 -16.07 -4.58
N THR A 58 -2.62 -16.26 -3.84
CA THR A 58 -2.22 -15.37 -2.74
C THR A 58 -1.85 -13.97 -3.23
N GLU A 59 -1.09 -13.87 -4.33
CA GLU A 59 -0.76 -12.58 -4.95
C GLU A 59 -2.00 -11.84 -5.47
N VAL A 60 -2.95 -12.56 -6.08
CA VAL A 60 -4.22 -11.96 -6.53
C VAL A 60 -5.04 -11.49 -5.33
N GLY A 61 -5.16 -12.30 -4.28
CA GLY A 61 -5.86 -11.94 -3.05
C GLY A 61 -5.28 -10.69 -2.39
N GLY A 62 -3.95 -10.57 -2.36
CA GLY A 62 -3.25 -9.38 -1.87
C GLY A 62 -3.58 -8.12 -2.66
N LYS A 63 -3.59 -8.20 -4.00
CA LYS A 63 -3.97 -7.09 -4.87
C LYS A 63 -5.43 -6.66 -4.66
N VAL A 64 -6.35 -7.62 -4.51
CA VAL A 64 -7.76 -7.33 -4.22
C VAL A 64 -7.91 -6.65 -2.86
N ALA A 65 -7.19 -7.10 -1.84
CA ALA A 65 -7.20 -6.46 -0.52
C ALA A 65 -6.71 -5.01 -0.56
N ILE A 66 -5.65 -4.72 -1.33
CA ILE A 66 -5.17 -3.35 -1.56
C ILE A 66 -6.23 -2.50 -2.27
N LEU A 67 -6.89 -3.04 -3.30
CA LEU A 67 -7.97 -2.33 -4.01
C LEU A 67 -9.14 -1.98 -3.09
N LEU A 68 -9.56 -2.92 -2.23
CA LEU A 68 -10.61 -2.68 -1.24
C LEU A 68 -10.22 -1.62 -0.21
N LEU A 69 -8.95 -1.57 0.17
CA LEU A 69 -8.42 -0.54 1.06
C LEU A 69 -8.42 0.85 0.41
N CYS A 70 -8.25 0.93 -0.92
CA CYS A 70 -8.27 2.19 -1.68
C CYS A 70 -9.70 2.71 -1.99
N LEU A 71 -10.74 1.87 -1.87
CA LEU A 71 -12.13 2.29 -2.11
C LEU A 71 -12.60 3.50 -1.27
N PRO A 72 -12.37 3.56 0.07
CA PRO A 72 -12.75 4.71 0.88
C PRO A 72 -12.04 6.00 0.44
N LEU A 73 -10.75 5.92 0.07
CA LEU A 73 -10.01 7.06 -0.45
C LEU A 73 -10.64 7.62 -1.73
N LEU A 74 -11.04 6.74 -2.65
CA LEU A 74 -11.76 7.12 -3.86
C LEU A 74 -13.07 7.85 -3.55
N ARG A 75 -13.79 7.41 -2.50
CA ARG A 75 -15.02 8.06 -2.07
C ARG A 75 -14.78 9.48 -1.56
N GLU A 76 -13.74 9.68 -0.74
CA GLU A 76 -13.37 11.01 -0.24
C GLU A 76 -13.02 11.97 -1.38
N ILE A 77 -12.26 11.51 -2.36
CA ILE A 77 -11.88 12.32 -3.54
C ILE A 77 -13.13 12.72 -4.33
N VAL A 78 -14.04 11.78 -4.61
CA VAL A 78 -15.28 12.06 -5.35
C VAL A 78 -16.17 13.05 -4.60
N GLN A 79 -16.29 12.91 -3.27
CA GLN A 79 -17.05 13.83 -2.44
C GLN A 79 -16.42 15.24 -2.43
N GLY A 80 -15.10 15.34 -2.28
CA GLY A 80 -14.39 16.62 -2.30
C GLY A 80 -14.55 17.37 -3.62
N ILE A 81 -14.60 16.66 -4.75
CA ILE A 81 -14.88 17.27 -6.07
C ILE A 81 -16.33 17.75 -6.15
N SER A 82 -17.30 17.00 -5.60
CA SER A 82 -18.71 17.39 -5.63
C SER A 82 -19.05 18.59 -4.76
N GLU A 83 -18.24 18.87 -3.73
CA GLU A 83 -18.37 20.08 -2.90
C GLU A 83 -17.83 21.35 -3.59
N PHE A 84 -16.96 21.19 -4.59
CA PHE A 84 -16.33 22.29 -5.32
C PHE A 84 -17.11 22.72 -6.58
N ILE A 85 -18.13 21.95 -6.99
CA ILE A 85 -19.05 22.22 -8.10
C ILE A 85 -20.36 22.76 -7.56
#